data_AF-A0A9W9GVI3-F1
#
_entry.id   AF-A0A9W9GVI3-F1
#
_cell.length_a   1.000
_cell.length_b   1.000
_cell.length_c   1.000
_cell.angle_alpha   90.00
_cell.angle_beta   90.00
_cell.angle_gamma   90.00
#
_symmetry.space_group_name_H-M   'P 1'
#
loop_
_entity.id
_entity.type
_entity.pdbx_description
1 polymer ?
#
loop_
_entity_poly.entity_id
_entity_poly.type
_entity_poly.pdbx_seq_one_letter_code
_entity_poly.pdbx_strand_id
1 'polypeptide(L)'
;MSSVARAIRPLASRVLAQKPIAPVCKATPAFRFPRGTRSFSQSPLSQLKKYTESHEWIELAEGGKTAKIGITDYAAHSLGDVVYVELPEEDLEVSAGEPVGAVESVKSASDVLSPVAGKIIRGNAVLEDKAKTINESPEGEGWIAEIEVADVAELEQLLDEAAYKETIDA
;
A
#
# COMPACT_ATOMS: atom_id res chain seq x y z
N MET A 1 -12.42 57.51 -40.69
CA MET A 1 -12.32 58.58 -39.68
C MET A 1 -13.56 58.51 -38.80
N SER A 2 -13.35 58.32 -37.49
CA SER A 2 -14.18 58.70 -36.33
C SER A 2 -15.67 58.32 -36.25
N SER A 3 -16.04 57.57 -35.21
CA SER A 3 -17.12 57.89 -34.23
C SER A 3 -17.44 56.64 -33.38
N VAL A 4 -17.17 56.57 -32.08
CA VAL A 4 -17.77 57.26 -30.92
C VAL A 4 -19.07 56.59 -30.39
N ALA A 5 -18.91 55.99 -29.20
CA ALA A 5 -19.77 55.96 -28.01
C ALA A 5 -21.26 55.48 -28.02
N ARG A 6 -21.48 54.40 -27.25
CA ARG A 6 -22.26 54.28 -25.98
C ARG A 6 -23.61 55.02 -25.84
N ALA A 7 -24.71 54.27 -25.64
CA ALA A 7 -25.88 54.61 -24.78
C ALA A 7 -26.79 53.36 -24.61
N ILE A 8 -26.90 52.75 -23.42
CA ILE A 8 -27.93 52.93 -22.38
C ILE A 8 -29.39 52.79 -22.89
N ARG A 9 -30.11 51.79 -22.37
CA ARG A 9 -31.59 51.71 -22.40
C ARG A 9 -32.15 51.46 -20.99
N PRO A 10 -33.37 51.96 -20.67
CA PRO A 10 -33.82 52.15 -19.30
C PRO A 10 -34.82 51.10 -18.76
N LEU A 11 -34.80 51.00 -17.43
CA LEU A 11 -35.81 50.78 -16.38
C LEU A 11 -37.23 50.18 -16.63
N ALA A 12 -37.60 49.34 -15.65
CA ALA A 12 -38.91 49.13 -14.97
C ALA A 12 -40.04 48.38 -15.71
N SER A 13 -40.99 47.68 -15.07
CA SER A 13 -41.13 46.97 -13.77
C SER A 13 -42.58 46.44 -13.71
N ARG A 14 -42.80 45.35 -12.94
CA ARG A 14 -44.09 44.83 -12.40
C ARG A 14 -45.03 44.22 -13.45
N VAL A 15 -45.67 43.08 -13.21
CA VAL A 15 -46.65 42.83 -12.13
C VAL A 15 -46.69 41.34 -11.74
N LEU A 16 -46.76 41.11 -10.43
CA LEU A 16 -47.14 39.86 -9.77
C LEU A 16 -48.60 39.51 -10.06
N ALA A 17 -48.88 38.28 -10.47
CA ALA A 17 -50.21 37.69 -10.29
C ALA A 17 -50.07 36.21 -9.95
N GLN A 18 -50.79 35.83 -8.91
CA GLN A 18 -50.54 34.67 -8.06
C GLN A 18 -51.15 33.37 -8.61
N LYS A 19 -50.52 32.28 -8.19
CA LYS A 19 -50.95 30.85 -8.22
C LYS A 19 -52.42 30.70 -7.80
N PRO A 20 -53.14 29.64 -8.22
CA PRO A 20 -53.11 28.46 -7.34
C PRO A 20 -53.38 27.06 -7.95
N ILE A 21 -53.01 26.04 -7.16
CA ILE A 21 -53.63 24.72 -6.92
C ILE A 21 -53.58 23.63 -8.02
N ALA A 22 -52.71 22.63 -7.78
CA ALA A 22 -52.79 21.23 -8.23
C ALA A 22 -53.91 20.49 -7.43
N PRO A 23 -54.36 19.23 -7.69
CA PRO A 23 -53.62 18.11 -8.28
C PRO A 23 -54.46 17.11 -9.13
N VAL A 24 -53.81 16.22 -9.89
CA VAL A 24 -54.32 14.86 -10.12
C VAL A 24 -53.13 13.92 -10.32
N CYS A 25 -52.99 12.98 -9.40
CA CYS A 25 -52.13 11.81 -9.47
C CYS A 25 -52.53 10.92 -10.65
N LYS A 26 -51.56 10.35 -11.36
CA LYS A 26 -51.66 9.04 -12.01
C LYS A 26 -50.29 8.56 -12.50
N ALA A 27 -50.13 7.23 -12.41
CA ALA A 27 -49.06 6.38 -12.93
C ALA A 27 -47.78 6.33 -12.05
N THR A 28 -47.18 5.18 -11.73
CA THR A 28 -47.16 3.83 -12.36
C THR A 28 -46.64 2.82 -11.30
N PRO A 29 -46.66 1.49 -11.53
CA PRO A 29 -46.42 0.49 -10.48
C PRO A 29 -44.97 0.47 -10.02
N ALA A 30 -44.79 0.23 -8.72
CA ALA A 30 -43.51 0.07 -8.07
C ALA A 30 -42.77 -1.18 -8.62
N PHE A 31 -41.82 -0.97 -9.52
CA PHE A 31 -40.74 -1.94 -9.70
C PHE A 31 -39.85 -1.88 -8.46
N ARG A 32 -40.18 -2.75 -7.50
CA ARG A 32 -39.37 -3.06 -6.34
C ARG A 32 -38.11 -3.77 -6.85
N PHE A 33 -37.10 -3.01 -7.24
CA PHE A 33 -35.76 -3.56 -7.35
C PHE A 33 -35.42 -4.15 -5.98
N PRO A 34 -35.06 -5.44 -5.87
CA PRO A 34 -34.45 -5.90 -4.65
C PRO A 34 -33.21 -5.02 -4.48
N ARG A 35 -33.12 -4.28 -3.37
CA ARG A 35 -31.83 -3.81 -2.90
C ARG A 35 -31.03 -5.08 -2.64
N GLY A 36 -30.32 -5.55 -3.66
CA GLY A 36 -29.20 -6.42 -3.45
C GLY A 36 -28.31 -5.67 -2.49
N THR A 37 -28.34 -6.05 -1.22
CA THR A 37 -27.20 -5.84 -0.35
C THR A 37 -26.05 -6.45 -1.13
N ARG A 38 -25.23 -5.60 -1.75
CA ARG A 38 -23.90 -6.01 -2.14
C ARG A 38 -23.25 -6.38 -0.82
N SER A 39 -23.34 -7.67 -0.48
CA SER A 39 -22.45 -8.24 0.50
C SER A 39 -21.09 -8.08 -0.16
N PHE A 40 -20.37 -7.04 0.23
CA PHE A 40 -18.93 -7.05 0.09
C PHE A 40 -18.50 -8.21 0.97
N SER A 41 -18.45 -9.42 0.40
CA SER A 41 -17.52 -10.41 0.86
C SER A 41 -16.17 -9.77 0.60
N GLN A 42 -15.68 -8.99 1.56
CA GLN A 42 -14.25 -8.85 1.73
C GLN A 42 -13.80 -10.27 2.08
N SER A 43 -13.46 -11.05 1.05
CA SER A 43 -12.60 -12.21 1.21
C SER A 43 -11.37 -11.74 2.00
N PRO A 44 -10.85 -12.54 2.94
CA PRO A 44 -9.64 -12.21 3.66
C PRO A 44 -8.46 -12.31 2.70
N LEU A 45 -8.33 -11.33 1.81
CA LEU A 45 -7.04 -10.94 1.26
C LEU A 45 -6.31 -10.18 2.37
N SER A 46 -6.18 -10.80 3.55
CA SER A 46 -5.08 -10.47 4.43
C SER A 46 -3.85 -10.77 3.58
N GLN A 47 -3.20 -9.71 3.15
CA GLN A 47 -1.90 -9.61 2.51
C GLN A 47 -1.12 -10.92 2.63
N LEU A 48 -0.71 -11.51 1.50
CA LEU A 48 -0.04 -12.80 1.50
C LEU A 48 1.38 -12.58 2.04
N LYS A 49 1.50 -12.68 3.37
CA LYS A 49 2.76 -12.50 4.10
C LYS A 49 3.44 -13.83 4.28
N LYS A 50 4.72 -13.87 3.93
CA LYS A 50 5.58 -15.04 3.92
C LYS A 50 6.92 -14.71 4.56
N TYR A 51 7.61 -15.74 4.99
CA TYR A 51 8.82 -15.64 5.79
C TYR A 51 9.91 -16.58 5.25
N THR A 52 11.16 -16.22 5.50
CA THR A 52 12.33 -17.04 5.20
C THR A 52 12.92 -17.64 6.49
N GLU A 53 13.75 -18.68 6.35
CA GLU A 53 14.55 -19.20 7.46
C GLU A 53 15.59 -18.18 7.95
N SER A 54 16.01 -17.26 7.07
CA SER A 54 16.96 -16.18 7.35
C SER A 54 16.33 -14.94 8.02
N HIS A 55 15.06 -15.02 8.43
CA HIS A 55 14.34 -14.00 9.20
C HIS A 55 14.02 -12.70 8.43
N GLU A 56 13.80 -12.82 7.14
CA GLU A 56 13.14 -11.82 6.31
C GLU A 56 11.65 -12.15 6.16
N TRP A 57 10.87 -11.12 5.87
CA TRP A 57 9.48 -11.27 5.47
C TRP A 57 9.24 -10.62 4.12
N ILE A 58 8.25 -11.15 3.39
CA ILE A 58 7.72 -10.55 2.17
C ILE A 58 6.19 -10.48 2.26
N GLU A 59 5.63 -9.33 1.93
CA GLU A 59 4.19 -9.07 1.97
C GLU A 59 3.68 -8.60 0.61
N LEU A 60 2.81 -9.39 -0.01
CA LEU A 60 2.28 -9.12 -1.34
C LEU A 60 1.14 -8.09 -1.29
N ALA A 61 1.28 -7.00 -2.07
CA ALA A 61 0.33 -5.90 -2.11
C ALA A 61 -0.99 -6.25 -2.81
N GLU A 62 -2.00 -5.39 -2.63
CA GLU A 62 -3.31 -5.48 -3.29
C GLU A 62 -3.16 -5.28 -4.81
N GLY A 63 -2.97 -6.38 -5.53
CA GLY A 63 -2.66 -6.38 -6.96
C GLY A 63 -1.77 -7.55 -7.39
N GLY A 64 -1.10 -8.20 -6.43
CA GLY A 64 -0.41 -9.48 -6.64
C GLY A 64 0.89 -9.40 -7.45
N LYS A 65 1.37 -8.20 -7.77
CA LYS A 65 2.57 -7.99 -8.59
C LYS A 65 3.73 -7.36 -7.83
N THR A 66 3.42 -6.50 -6.86
CA THR A 66 4.44 -5.84 -6.03
C THR A 66 4.38 -6.38 -4.61
N ALA A 67 5.52 -6.42 -3.96
CA ALA A 67 5.65 -6.87 -2.59
C ALA A 67 6.61 -5.98 -1.81
N LYS A 68 6.42 -5.92 -0.50
CA LYS A 68 7.36 -5.28 0.42
C LYS A 68 8.22 -6.34 1.09
N ILE A 69 9.49 -6.03 1.28
CA ILE A 69 10.47 -6.89 1.97
C ILE A 69 10.98 -6.14 3.21
N GLY A 70 11.18 -6.85 4.31
CA GLY A 70 11.82 -6.34 5.51
C GLY A 70 12.36 -7.47 6.39
N ILE A 71 12.83 -7.12 7.58
CA ILE A 71 13.29 -8.09 8.59
C ILE A 71 12.21 -8.33 9.65
N THR A 72 12.17 -9.54 10.22
CA THR A 72 11.17 -9.89 11.24
C THR A 72 11.47 -9.23 12.59
N ASP A 73 10.49 -9.28 13.49
CA ASP A 73 10.66 -8.80 14.87
C ASP A 73 11.81 -9.51 15.61
N TYR A 74 11.94 -10.82 15.39
CA TYR A 74 13.03 -11.62 15.94
C TYR A 74 14.41 -11.15 15.45
N ALA A 75 14.56 -10.89 14.15
CA ALA A 75 15.80 -10.37 13.59
C ALA A 75 16.14 -8.99 14.14
N ALA A 76 15.17 -8.07 14.15
CA ALA A 76 15.36 -6.73 14.68
C ALA A 76 15.76 -6.75 16.16
N HIS A 77 15.17 -7.62 16.98
CA HIS A 77 15.55 -7.77 18.39
C HIS A 77 16.97 -8.33 18.55
N SER A 78 17.35 -9.30 17.71
CA SER A 78 18.67 -9.93 17.74
C SER A 78 19.80 -8.98 17.34
N LEU A 79 19.55 -8.08 16.37
CA LEU A 79 20.49 -7.01 16.01
C LEU A 79 20.65 -6.00 17.15
N GLY A 80 19.56 -5.69 17.86
CA GLY A 80 19.51 -4.65 18.89
C GLY A 80 19.17 -3.28 18.30
N ASP A 81 19.68 -2.19 18.90
CA ASP A 81 19.33 -0.83 18.48
C ASP A 81 19.94 -0.51 17.11
N VAL A 82 19.07 -0.42 16.10
CA VAL A 82 19.42 -0.12 14.71
C VAL A 82 19.74 1.37 14.59
N VAL A 83 20.87 1.66 13.95
CA VAL A 83 21.39 3.02 13.78
C VAL A 83 21.51 3.42 12.31
N TYR A 84 21.54 2.46 11.40
CA TYR A 84 21.67 2.71 9.98
C TYR A 84 21.01 1.60 9.15
N VAL A 85 20.48 1.95 7.98
CA VAL A 85 19.91 1.03 7.00
C VAL A 85 20.44 1.42 5.63
N GLU A 86 21.02 0.47 4.91
CA GLU A 86 21.37 0.60 3.50
C GLU A 86 20.17 0.18 2.65
N LEU A 87 19.67 1.12 1.85
CA LEU A 87 18.53 0.92 0.96
C LEU A 87 19.01 0.52 -0.45
N PRO A 88 18.24 -0.30 -1.18
CA PRO A 88 18.58 -0.64 -2.56
C PRO A 88 18.47 0.55 -3.51
N GLU A 89 19.18 0.45 -4.63
CA GLU A 89 18.95 1.30 -5.80
C GLU A 89 17.63 0.94 -6.51
N GLU A 90 16.94 1.95 -7.02
CA GLU A 90 15.78 1.74 -7.89
C GLU A 90 16.21 1.01 -9.18
N ASP A 91 15.29 0.21 -9.74
CA ASP A 91 15.49 -0.57 -10.95
C ASP A 91 16.52 -1.72 -10.90
N LEU A 92 17.08 -2.03 -9.72
CA LEU A 92 17.98 -3.16 -9.52
C LEU A 92 17.27 -4.51 -9.78
N GLU A 93 17.83 -5.36 -10.63
CA GLU A 93 17.38 -6.75 -10.80
C GLU A 93 18.07 -7.64 -9.78
N VAL A 94 17.29 -8.46 -9.06
CA VAL A 94 17.79 -9.36 -8.00
C VAL A 94 17.19 -10.74 -8.11
N SER A 95 17.98 -11.75 -7.77
CA SER A 95 17.56 -13.14 -7.63
C SER A 95 17.20 -13.46 -6.17
N ALA A 96 16.46 -14.54 -5.95
CA ALA A 96 16.22 -15.04 -4.60
C ALA A 96 17.54 -15.36 -3.89
N GLY A 97 17.68 -14.87 -2.65
CA GLY A 97 18.89 -15.00 -1.82
C GLY A 97 19.98 -13.96 -2.11
N GLU A 98 19.79 -13.05 -3.07
CA GLU A 98 20.73 -11.94 -3.29
C GLU A 98 20.42 -10.76 -2.35
N PRO A 99 21.45 -10.00 -1.91
CA PRO A 99 21.25 -8.87 -1.02
C PRO A 99 20.53 -7.72 -1.74
N VAL A 100 19.53 -7.17 -1.07
CA VAL A 100 18.79 -5.97 -1.50
C VAL A 100 19.09 -4.76 -0.62
N GLY A 101 19.84 -4.94 0.46
CA GLY A 101 20.19 -3.87 1.39
C GLY A 101 20.86 -4.47 2.62
N ALA A 102 21.06 -3.64 3.64
CA ALA A 102 21.67 -4.06 4.90
C ALA A 102 21.11 -3.27 6.09
N VAL A 103 21.10 -3.88 7.27
CA VAL A 103 20.70 -3.24 8.52
C VAL A 103 21.88 -3.27 9.49
N GLU A 104 22.24 -2.11 10.03
CA GLU A 104 23.34 -1.96 10.98
C GLU A 104 22.86 -1.45 12.34
N SER A 105 23.38 -2.08 13.38
CA SER A 105 23.19 -1.72 14.77
C SER A 105 24.53 -1.37 15.42
N VAL A 106 24.48 -0.94 16.68
CA VAL A 106 25.70 -0.71 17.48
C VAL A 106 26.49 -2.00 17.75
N LYS A 107 25.88 -3.18 17.53
CA LYS A 107 26.47 -4.48 17.89
C LYS A 107 26.81 -5.36 16.69
N SER A 108 26.06 -5.26 15.62
CA SER A 108 26.13 -6.14 14.46
C SER A 108 25.59 -5.43 13.20
N ALA A 109 26.01 -5.93 12.04
CA ALA A 109 25.41 -5.63 10.75
C ALA A 109 24.94 -6.95 10.12
N SER A 110 23.85 -6.90 9.36
CA SER A 110 23.39 -8.03 8.55
C SER A 110 22.85 -7.53 7.22
N ASP A 111 23.15 -8.28 6.16
CA ASP A 111 22.54 -8.08 4.86
C ASP A 111 21.07 -8.52 4.93
N VAL A 112 20.25 -7.89 4.09
CA VAL A 112 18.84 -8.24 3.88
C VAL A 112 18.74 -8.90 2.53
N LEU A 113 18.33 -10.16 2.50
CA LEU A 113 18.27 -10.94 1.27
C LEU A 113 16.88 -10.86 0.64
N SER A 114 16.81 -10.89 -0.69
CA SER A 114 15.54 -10.98 -1.41
C SER A 114 14.94 -12.38 -1.25
N PRO A 115 13.69 -12.54 -0.77
CA PRO A 115 13.06 -13.86 -0.68
C PRO A 115 12.71 -14.47 -2.04
N VAL A 116 12.57 -13.64 -3.08
CA VAL A 116 12.15 -14.02 -4.44
C VAL A 116 12.94 -13.27 -5.50
N ALA A 117 12.95 -13.76 -6.74
CA ALA A 117 13.48 -13.02 -7.87
C ALA A 117 12.55 -11.87 -8.30
N GLY A 118 13.12 -10.76 -8.74
CA GLY A 118 12.35 -9.61 -9.18
C GLY A 118 13.18 -8.38 -9.46
N LYS A 119 12.47 -7.25 -9.57
CA LYS A 119 13.07 -5.94 -9.83
C LYS A 119 12.71 -4.98 -8.71
N ILE A 120 13.69 -4.33 -8.10
CA ILE A 120 13.46 -3.34 -7.06
C ILE A 120 12.78 -2.10 -7.66
N ILE A 121 11.68 -1.71 -7.05
CA ILE A 121 10.93 -0.51 -7.39
C ILE A 121 11.52 0.67 -6.62
N ARG A 122 11.75 0.51 -5.31
CA ARG A 122 12.32 1.54 -4.43
C ARG A 122 12.69 1.00 -3.05
N GLY A 123 13.57 1.71 -2.36
CA GLY A 123 13.77 1.60 -0.92
C GLY A 123 12.83 2.50 -0.10
N ASN A 124 12.69 2.23 1.19
CA ASN A 124 11.94 3.08 2.11
C ASN A 124 12.77 4.26 2.61
N ALA A 125 12.71 5.39 1.89
CA ALA A 125 13.45 6.61 2.23
C ALA A 125 13.21 7.13 3.66
N VAL A 126 12.12 6.74 4.34
CA VAL A 126 11.90 7.10 5.75
C VAL A 126 13.02 6.57 6.66
N LEU A 127 13.61 5.43 6.31
CA LEU A 127 14.64 4.77 7.11
C LEU A 127 15.99 5.50 7.10
N GLU A 128 16.24 6.36 6.11
CA GLU A 128 17.46 7.19 6.06
C GLU A 128 17.52 8.16 7.25
N ASP A 129 16.37 8.74 7.61
CA ASP A 129 16.24 9.66 8.74
C ASP A 129 15.81 8.94 10.03
N LYS A 130 15.14 7.79 9.91
CA LYS A 130 14.49 7.08 11.03
C LYS A 130 14.78 5.58 11.03
N ALA A 131 16.06 5.21 11.04
CA ALA A 131 16.50 3.82 11.12
C ALA A 131 15.86 3.04 12.30
N LYS A 132 15.56 3.71 13.42
CA LYS A 132 14.85 3.12 14.58
C LYS A 132 13.47 2.56 14.27
N THR A 133 12.84 2.96 13.16
CA THR A 133 11.56 2.38 12.72
C THR A 133 11.67 0.87 12.48
N ILE A 134 12.86 0.35 12.15
CA ILE A 134 13.12 -1.10 12.10
C ILE A 134 12.86 -1.78 13.45
N ASN A 135 13.22 -1.14 14.57
CA ASN A 135 12.95 -1.69 15.89
C ASN A 135 11.51 -1.44 16.37
N GLU A 136 10.88 -0.34 15.97
CA GLU A 136 9.53 0.04 16.42
C GLU A 136 8.41 -0.68 15.66
N SER A 137 8.60 -0.92 14.37
CA SER A 137 7.62 -1.55 13.48
C SER A 137 8.32 -2.39 12.39
N PRO A 138 9.11 -3.42 12.77
CA PRO A 138 9.91 -4.22 11.83
C PRO A 138 9.08 -4.83 10.69
N GLU A 139 7.87 -5.26 11.05
CA GLU A 139 6.93 -5.95 10.18
C GLU A 139 5.82 -5.06 9.61
N GLY A 140 5.96 -3.73 9.75
CA GLY A 140 4.99 -2.74 9.26
C GLY A 140 5.68 -1.58 8.55
N GLU A 141 5.89 -0.47 9.25
CA GLU A 141 6.50 0.74 8.66
C GLU A 141 8.01 0.58 8.40
N GLY A 142 8.64 -0.45 8.98
CA GLY A 142 10.05 -0.82 8.81
C GLY A 142 10.36 -1.66 7.57
N TRP A 143 9.49 -1.67 6.56
CA TRP A 143 9.82 -2.28 5.27
C TRP A 143 11.03 -1.58 4.65
N ILE A 144 11.91 -2.34 3.99
CA ILE A 144 13.22 -1.89 3.50
C ILE A 144 13.18 -1.68 2.00
N ALA A 145 12.60 -2.64 1.27
CA ALA A 145 12.54 -2.62 -0.19
C ALA A 145 11.11 -2.93 -0.68
N GLU A 146 10.72 -2.31 -1.78
CA GLU A 146 9.54 -2.67 -2.56
C GLU A 146 10.01 -3.29 -3.88
N ILE A 147 9.52 -4.48 -4.21
CA ILE A 147 9.94 -5.28 -5.35
C ILE A 147 8.75 -5.58 -6.27
N GLU A 148 8.99 -5.57 -7.57
CA GLU A 148 8.13 -6.19 -8.58
C GLU A 148 8.53 -7.66 -8.72
N VAL A 149 7.66 -8.56 -8.26
CA VAL A 149 7.93 -10.00 -8.21
C VAL A 149 7.92 -10.58 -9.62
N ALA A 150 8.97 -11.32 -10.00
CA ALA A 150 9.07 -11.94 -11.32
C ALA A 150 8.13 -13.15 -11.46
N ASP A 151 8.12 -14.03 -10.46
CA ASP A 151 7.23 -15.19 -10.37
C ASP A 151 6.60 -15.32 -8.99
N VAL A 152 5.28 -15.17 -8.92
CA VAL A 152 4.50 -15.26 -7.68
C VAL A 152 4.51 -16.68 -7.11
N ALA A 153 4.77 -17.71 -7.93
CA ALA A 153 4.85 -19.09 -7.46
C ALA A 153 6.02 -19.33 -6.50
N GLU A 154 7.07 -18.50 -6.53
CA GLU A 154 8.19 -18.60 -5.57
C GLU A 154 7.74 -18.35 -4.13
N LEU A 155 6.68 -17.56 -3.91
CA LEU A 155 6.10 -17.33 -2.59
C LEU A 155 5.49 -18.58 -1.96
N GLU A 156 5.15 -19.60 -2.75
CA GLU A 156 4.61 -20.87 -2.23
C GLU A 156 5.69 -21.72 -1.56
N GLN A 157 6.97 -21.48 -1.86
CA GLN A 157 8.11 -22.17 -1.27
C GLN A 157 8.52 -21.58 0.08
N LEU A 158 8.05 -20.37 0.38
CA LEU A 158 8.33 -19.64 1.60
C LEU A 158 7.43 -20.09 2.76
N LEU A 159 7.93 -19.88 3.98
CA LEU A 159 7.23 -20.24 5.20
C LEU A 159 6.01 -19.34 5.40
N ASP A 160 4.92 -19.92 5.91
CA ASP A 160 3.87 -19.12 6.51
C ASP A 160 4.25 -18.73 7.96
N GLU A 161 3.44 -17.87 8.57
CA GLU A 161 3.70 -17.37 9.92
C GLU A 161 3.80 -18.48 10.97
N ALA A 162 2.99 -19.54 10.84
CA ALA A 162 2.98 -20.64 11.79
C ALA A 162 4.27 -21.47 11.68
N ALA A 163 4.66 -21.83 10.46
CA ALA A 163 5.89 -22.55 10.20
C ALA A 163 7.12 -21.73 10.61
N TYR A 164 7.14 -20.42 10.34
CA TYR A 164 8.23 -19.54 10.79
C TYR A 164 8.35 -19.52 12.32
N LYS A 165 7.25 -19.41 13.05
CA LYS A 165 7.25 -19.42 14.52
C LYS A 165 7.85 -20.71 15.10
N GLU A 166 7.59 -21.85 14.47
CA GLU A 166 8.23 -23.11 14.88
C GLU A 166 9.75 -23.10 14.72
N THR A 167 10.30 -22.34 13.76
CA THR A 167 11.76 -22.24 13.57
C THR A 167 12.48 -21.41 14.62
N ILE A 168 11.81 -20.43 15.23
CA ILE A 168 12.41 -19.53 16.23
C ILE A 168 12.24 -20.01 17.67
N ASP A 169 11.27 -20.89 17.94
CA ASP A 169 10.98 -21.45 19.27
C ASP A 169 11.77 -22.76 19.56
N ALA A 170 12.48 -23.30 18.57
CA ALA A 170 13.22 -24.56 18.63
C ALA A 170 14.64 -24.41 19.22
#